data_AF-A0A9Q8WCP0-F1
#
_entry.id   AF-A0A9Q8WCP0-F1
#
_cell.length_a   1.000
_cell.length_b   1.000
_cell.length_c   1.000
_cell.angle_alpha   90.00
_cell.angle_beta   90.00
_cell.angle_gamma   90.00
#
_symmetry.space_group_name_H-M   'P 1'
#
loop_
_entity.id
_entity.type
_entity.pdbx_description
1 polymer ?
#
loop_
_entity_poly.entity_id
_entity_poly.type
_entity_poly.pdbx_seq_one_letter_code
_entity_poly.pdbx_strand_id
1 'polypeptide(L)'
;CGRHHRLIRSPCEAIWTPYLPTIRLDPATRYLNSRLSQLANLQPLVRIKESTLVANTRPPISNTQVSLHSAFLVMAKLLIPPTSINTKLSVKAVAEISSKDVPREHSPASGKVFNMGVLVSDENVHVSPWTHAIYVGEGAANVLFIPFLYTKFARQDDKDRTEDDLLTKYLLRVPKQPKGGDKPFYPPEEQWSYFWDTIAPLFTYRADILTDMKYAFLPKDAMKHMQNVLDALNKAPAGAKKRPAKFENTKIMETDRACLIESMRARSADERVVEFKPKWLAQSPSAPRDANTCRCCALAAKKFKDSKDAGSNPRYYPCPLWLDPERETPKGREDVRQKVISSLFQYSSAGDNKHASILYELLKKTPILTLLKRHQTQKDPRGPLNANKNDEEFSIAMTLRDCSLYMRYRLEKKGSQEIVVADSFEAKLADLDKKNVSWKFQEWQEKERALIDEGWYTGRGKMVNCALQA
;
A
#
# COMPACT_ATOMS: atom_id res chain seq x y z
N CYS A 1 19.10 -39.26 -40.97
CA CYS A 1 17.76 -38.64 -40.98
C CYS A 1 16.95 -39.09 -39.77
N GLY A 2 16.47 -38.14 -38.95
CA GLY A 2 15.41 -38.33 -37.94
C GLY A 2 15.77 -39.11 -36.66
N ARG A 3 15.12 -38.85 -35.51
CA ARG A 3 14.31 -37.68 -35.10
C ARG A 3 14.23 -37.64 -33.56
N HIS A 4 14.21 -36.46 -32.96
CA HIS A 4 14.13 -36.30 -31.50
C HIS A 4 12.72 -36.50 -30.92
N HIS A 5 12.69 -36.72 -29.60
CA HIS A 5 11.52 -37.01 -28.77
C HIS A 5 10.82 -35.75 -28.20
N ARG A 6 9.57 -35.98 -27.74
CA ARG A 6 8.76 -35.24 -26.73
C ARG A 6 7.93 -34.01 -27.13
N LEU A 7 6.62 -34.28 -27.19
CA LEU A 7 5.54 -33.47 -26.59
C LEU A 7 5.47 -33.80 -25.06
N ILE A 8 4.64 -33.20 -24.19
CA ILE A 8 3.47 -32.31 -24.36
C ILE A 8 3.38 -31.24 -23.23
N ARG A 9 2.22 -30.61 -23.01
CA ARG A 9 1.94 -29.56 -22.00
C ARG A 9 1.18 -30.10 -20.78
N SER A 10 1.34 -29.50 -19.58
CA SER A 10 0.21 -29.04 -18.71
C SER A 10 0.69 -28.31 -17.42
N PRO A 11 -0.18 -27.58 -16.69
CA PRO A 11 0.19 -26.72 -15.55
C PRO A 11 -0.02 -27.39 -14.17
N CYS A 12 0.47 -26.76 -13.11
CA CYS A 12 0.25 -27.17 -11.71
C CYS A 12 -0.69 -26.21 -10.95
N GLU A 13 -1.72 -26.76 -10.34
CA GLU A 13 -2.57 -26.12 -9.32
C GLU A 13 -2.05 -26.44 -7.90
N ALA A 14 -2.41 -25.62 -6.91
CA ALA A 14 -2.35 -25.98 -5.50
C ALA A 14 -3.19 -25.03 -4.62
N ILE A 15 -4.43 -25.42 -4.28
CA ILE A 15 -5.21 -24.83 -3.18
C ILE A 15 -5.90 -25.97 -2.42
N TRP A 16 -5.78 -25.96 -1.09
CA TRP A 16 -6.42 -26.91 -0.19
C TRP A 16 -7.87 -26.50 0.13
N THR A 17 -8.74 -27.50 0.29
CA THR A 17 -10.07 -27.37 0.93
C THR A 17 -10.18 -28.37 2.09
N PRO A 18 -10.88 -28.04 3.18
CA PRO A 18 -11.27 -29.03 4.19
C PRO A 18 -12.62 -29.68 3.84
N TYR A 19 -12.69 -31.01 3.99
CA TYR A 19 -13.90 -31.82 3.80
C TYR A 19 -14.95 -31.61 4.90
N LEU A 20 -16.23 -31.53 4.52
CA LEU A 20 -17.38 -32.03 5.29
C LEU A 20 -18.42 -32.62 4.31
N PRO A 21 -19.21 -33.64 4.69
CA PRO A 21 -19.99 -34.45 3.74
C PRO A 21 -21.36 -33.86 3.40
N THR A 22 -21.72 -33.88 2.12
CA THR A 22 -23.03 -33.44 1.63
C THR A 22 -24.05 -34.56 1.62
N ILE A 23 -25.13 -34.43 2.40
CA ILE A 23 -26.34 -35.25 2.26
C ILE A 23 -27.13 -34.75 1.04
N ARG A 24 -27.59 -35.67 0.18
CA ARG A 24 -28.43 -35.35 -1.00
C ARG A 24 -29.89 -35.13 -0.59
N LEU A 25 -30.52 -34.08 -1.11
CA LEU A 25 -31.96 -34.04 -1.42
C LEU A 25 -32.19 -33.25 -2.72
N ASP A 26 -33.24 -33.63 -3.46
CA ASP A 26 -33.54 -33.24 -4.85
C ASP A 26 -34.59 -32.09 -4.92
N PRO A 27 -34.78 -31.37 -6.05
CA PRO A 27 -35.42 -30.04 -6.06
C PRO A 27 -36.87 -29.97 -6.58
N ALA A 28 -37.71 -29.18 -5.89
CA ALA A 28 -38.95 -28.56 -6.39
C ALA A 28 -39.34 -27.42 -5.39
N THR A 29 -40.05 -26.32 -5.68
CA THR A 29 -40.77 -25.85 -6.87
C THR A 29 -40.71 -24.30 -6.94
N ARG A 30 -41.02 -23.74 -8.12
CA ARG A 30 -41.28 -22.30 -8.39
C ARG A 30 -42.38 -21.72 -7.49
N TYR A 31 -42.35 -20.42 -7.19
CA TYR A 31 -43.40 -19.46 -7.62
C TYR A 31 -42.98 -17.99 -7.39
N LEU A 32 -43.40 -17.12 -8.31
CA LEU A 32 -43.19 -15.66 -8.31
C LEU A 32 -44.56 -14.99 -8.37
N ASN A 33 -44.80 -13.98 -7.52
CA ASN A 33 -45.62 -12.77 -7.75
C ASN A 33 -45.81 -12.04 -6.40
N SER A 34 -45.27 -10.84 -6.19
CA SER A 34 -45.64 -9.54 -6.76
C SER A 34 -46.89 -8.92 -6.09
N ARG A 35 -46.68 -7.79 -5.39
CA ARG A 35 -47.55 -6.59 -5.35
C ARG A 35 -47.04 -5.64 -4.27
N LEU A 36 -46.66 -4.42 -4.67
CA LEU A 36 -47.25 -3.16 -4.19
C LEU A 36 -46.40 -1.98 -4.69
N SER A 37 -46.96 -1.25 -5.65
CA SER A 37 -46.57 0.10 -6.02
C SER A 37 -47.79 1.01 -5.80
N GLN A 38 -47.55 2.33 -5.71
CA GLN A 38 -48.47 3.40 -5.24
C GLN A 38 -48.46 3.52 -3.70
N LEU A 39 -48.12 4.66 -3.10
CA LEU A 39 -48.58 6.04 -3.40
C LEU A 39 -47.44 7.07 -3.37
N ALA A 40 -47.71 8.26 -3.94
CA ALA A 40 -46.76 9.36 -4.06
C ALA A 40 -47.34 10.67 -3.53
N ASN A 41 -46.42 11.61 -3.24
CA ASN A 41 -46.61 13.06 -3.08
C ASN A 41 -47.37 13.58 -1.84
N LEU A 42 -46.77 14.55 -1.14
CA LEU A 42 -47.26 15.94 -1.09
C LEU A 42 -46.19 16.90 -0.49
N GLN A 43 -46.17 18.13 -1.04
CA GLN A 43 -45.39 19.33 -0.69
C GLN A 43 -46.08 20.53 -1.41
N PRO A 44 -45.74 21.82 -1.21
CA PRO A 44 -44.85 22.51 -0.24
C PRO A 44 -45.52 23.77 0.40
N LEU A 45 -44.71 24.81 0.74
CA LEU A 45 -45.03 26.21 1.16
C LEU A 45 -45.21 26.41 2.69
N VAL A 46 -44.86 27.53 3.36
CA VAL A 46 -44.63 28.96 2.99
C VAL A 46 -43.34 29.55 3.67
N ARG A 47 -42.97 30.82 3.38
CA ARG A 47 -41.72 31.55 3.73
C ARG A 47 -41.98 32.78 4.65
N ILE A 48 -40.91 33.51 5.03
CA ILE A 48 -40.81 34.89 5.61
C ILE A 48 -41.31 35.07 7.09
N LYS A 49 -40.54 35.56 8.09
CA LYS A 49 -39.93 36.92 8.26
C LYS A 49 -38.87 37.00 9.39
N GLU A 50 -38.14 38.12 9.41
CA GLU A 50 -37.13 38.55 10.39
C GLU A 50 -37.72 39.22 11.63
N SER A 51 -37.03 39.16 12.78
CA SER A 51 -36.99 40.23 13.81
C SER A 51 -35.88 40.02 14.85
N THR A 52 -35.38 41.14 15.40
CA THR A 52 -34.19 41.27 16.25
C THR A 52 -34.48 41.24 17.77
N LEU A 53 -33.41 41.27 18.59
CA LEU A 53 -33.30 41.67 20.02
C LEU A 53 -33.34 40.61 21.15
N VAL A 54 -32.13 40.31 21.66
CA VAL A 54 -31.68 40.37 23.07
C VAL A 54 -32.65 39.99 24.21
N ALA A 55 -32.33 38.90 24.92
CA ALA A 55 -32.42 38.83 26.39
C ALA A 55 -31.49 37.73 26.96
N ASN A 56 -30.90 37.98 28.13
CA ASN A 56 -30.05 37.03 28.87
C ASN A 56 -30.89 36.01 29.66
N THR A 57 -30.66 34.71 29.47
CA THR A 57 -30.90 33.67 30.50
C THR A 57 -29.94 32.49 30.33
N ARG A 58 -29.06 32.25 31.33
CA ARG A 58 -28.49 30.91 31.58
C ARG A 58 -29.53 30.11 32.38
N PRO A 59 -29.76 28.81 32.10
CA PRO A 59 -29.00 27.75 32.78
C PRO A 59 -28.89 26.46 31.91
N PRO A 60 -28.54 25.28 32.46
CA PRO A 60 -27.47 24.96 33.41
C PRO A 60 -26.35 24.13 32.74
N ILE A 61 -25.30 23.80 33.49
CA ILE A 61 -24.20 22.94 33.03
C ILE A 61 -24.68 21.48 32.95
N SER A 62 -24.56 20.84 31.78
CA SER A 62 -24.72 19.39 31.62
C SER A 62 -23.44 18.74 31.08
N ASN A 63 -22.95 17.72 31.78
CA ASN A 63 -21.69 17.03 31.48
C ASN A 63 -21.71 16.22 30.17
N THR A 64 -21.26 16.83 29.07
CA THR A 64 -20.85 16.11 27.84
C THR A 64 -19.72 16.86 27.13
N GLN A 65 -18.56 16.96 27.77
CA GLN A 65 -17.35 17.53 27.13
C GLN A 65 -16.06 16.72 27.39
N VAL A 66 -16.20 15.38 27.47
CA VAL A 66 -15.06 14.44 27.52
C VAL A 66 -15.19 13.46 26.34
N SER A 67 -14.54 13.77 25.22
CA SER A 67 -14.20 12.82 24.14
C SER A 67 -13.29 13.45 23.08
N LEU A 68 -13.71 14.59 22.49
CA LEU A 68 -13.06 15.15 21.29
C LEU A 68 -11.66 15.74 21.55
N HIS A 69 -11.47 16.51 22.64
CA HIS A 69 -10.16 17.10 22.95
C HIS A 69 -9.08 16.05 23.24
N SER A 70 -9.43 14.93 23.89
CA SER A 70 -8.46 13.89 24.23
C SER A 70 -8.02 13.10 22.99
N ALA A 71 -8.95 12.81 22.07
CA ALA A 71 -8.61 12.20 20.77
C ALA A 71 -7.73 13.13 19.92
N PHE A 72 -8.04 14.43 19.90
CA PHE A 72 -7.21 15.43 19.20
C PHE A 72 -5.80 15.55 19.79
N LEU A 73 -5.64 15.59 21.12
CA LEU A 73 -4.30 15.65 21.75
C LEU A 73 -3.47 14.39 21.51
N VAL A 74 -4.09 13.20 21.52
CA VAL A 74 -3.39 11.93 21.23
C VAL A 74 -2.94 11.87 19.77
N MET A 75 -3.80 12.29 18.83
CA MET A 75 -3.44 12.35 17.40
C MET A 75 -2.38 13.43 17.10
N ALA A 76 -2.44 14.59 17.76
CA ALA A 76 -1.44 15.66 17.60
C ALA A 76 -0.05 15.26 18.13
N LYS A 77 0.03 14.52 19.25
CA LYS A 77 1.31 14.02 19.78
C LYS A 77 1.99 12.96 18.91
N LEU A 78 1.25 12.25 18.08
CA LEU A 78 1.79 11.23 17.17
C LEU A 78 2.47 11.80 15.91
N LEU A 79 2.36 13.11 15.68
CA LEU A 79 2.66 13.75 14.39
C LEU A 79 3.52 15.03 14.50
N ILE A 80 4.29 15.15 15.57
CA ILE A 80 5.42 16.10 15.57
C ILE A 80 6.42 15.57 14.53
N PRO A 81 6.72 16.30 13.43
CA PRO A 81 7.75 15.88 12.50
C PRO A 81 9.08 15.80 13.26
N PRO A 82 9.79 14.67 13.19
CA PRO A 82 11.00 14.47 13.96
C PRO A 82 12.09 15.43 13.49
N THR A 83 12.59 16.24 14.42
CA THR A 83 13.55 17.31 14.15
C THR A 83 14.97 16.77 14.07
N SER A 84 15.38 16.40 12.84
CA SER A 84 16.79 16.18 12.45
C SER A 84 17.57 15.14 13.29
N ILE A 85 17.78 13.94 12.72
CA ILE A 85 18.60 12.84 13.30
C ILE A 85 20.05 13.26 13.67
N ASN A 86 20.56 14.39 13.17
CA ASN A 86 21.90 14.89 13.52
C ASN A 86 22.09 15.21 15.03
N THR A 87 21.01 15.27 15.82
CA THR A 87 21.07 15.56 17.25
C THR A 87 21.50 14.34 18.07
N LYS A 88 22.80 13.98 17.99
CA LYS A 88 23.52 13.03 18.88
C LYS A 88 22.63 12.01 19.62
N LEU A 89 21.93 11.14 18.89
CA LEU A 89 21.25 9.99 19.47
C LEU A 89 22.28 9.20 20.28
N SER A 90 22.11 9.19 21.60
CA SER A 90 23.15 8.76 22.54
C SER A 90 23.59 7.34 22.23
N VAL A 91 24.82 7.22 21.71
CA VAL A 91 25.40 5.93 21.28
C VAL A 91 25.37 4.90 22.40
N LYS A 92 25.34 5.32 23.67
CA LYS A 92 25.13 4.44 24.84
C LYS A 92 23.81 3.66 24.78
N ALA A 93 22.69 4.32 24.50
CA ALA A 93 21.36 3.68 24.50
C ALA A 93 21.22 2.62 23.39
N VAL A 94 21.90 2.82 22.25
CA VAL A 94 21.94 1.85 21.14
C VAL A 94 22.98 0.74 21.38
N ALA A 95 24.12 1.06 22.01
CA ALA A 95 25.18 0.10 22.32
C ALA A 95 24.78 -0.96 23.37
N GLU A 96 23.76 -0.69 24.18
CA GLU A 96 23.22 -1.61 25.20
C GLU A 96 22.22 -2.64 24.63
N ILE A 97 21.80 -2.53 23.36
CA ILE A 97 20.90 -3.50 22.70
C ILE A 97 21.68 -4.79 22.37
N SER A 98 21.87 -5.62 23.40
CA SER A 98 22.64 -6.87 23.37
C SER A 98 21.73 -8.10 23.32
N SER A 99 22.14 -9.17 22.64
CA SER A 99 21.42 -10.46 22.59
C SER A 99 21.66 -11.37 23.81
N LYS A 100 22.35 -10.87 24.84
CA LYS A 100 22.88 -11.67 25.96
C LYS A 100 21.80 -12.16 26.95
N ASP A 101 20.64 -11.53 26.99
CA ASP A 101 19.56 -11.82 27.95
C ASP A 101 18.46 -12.75 27.39
N VAL A 102 18.85 -13.71 26.54
CA VAL A 102 17.97 -14.81 26.09
C VAL A 102 18.38 -16.09 26.80
N PRO A 103 17.64 -16.54 27.84
CA PRO A 103 17.92 -17.81 28.51
C PRO A 103 17.90 -18.97 27.50
N ARG A 104 18.90 -19.85 27.55
CA ARG A 104 19.06 -20.99 26.61
C ARG A 104 17.85 -21.92 26.56
N GLU A 105 17.07 -21.91 27.63
CA GLU A 105 15.93 -22.77 27.93
C GLU A 105 14.62 -22.28 27.27
N HIS A 106 14.63 -21.09 26.66
CA HIS A 106 13.42 -20.38 26.21
C HIS A 106 13.43 -19.99 24.73
N SER A 107 14.38 -20.52 23.95
CA SER A 107 14.31 -20.45 22.48
C SER A 107 13.15 -21.36 22.01
N PRO A 108 12.11 -20.86 21.33
CA PRO A 108 11.16 -21.74 20.66
C PRO A 108 11.91 -22.57 19.60
N ALA A 109 11.43 -23.78 19.31
CA ALA A 109 12.03 -24.70 18.34
C ALA A 109 12.15 -24.14 16.90
N SER A 110 11.57 -22.95 16.64
CA SER A 110 11.50 -22.26 15.36
C SER A 110 12.28 -20.93 15.27
N GLY A 111 12.91 -20.43 16.34
CA GLY A 111 13.55 -19.10 16.27
C GLY A 111 14.42 -18.69 17.45
N LYS A 112 15.35 -17.76 17.18
CA LYS A 112 16.07 -17.00 18.20
C LYS A 112 15.34 -15.68 18.44
N VAL A 113 15.11 -15.37 19.72
CA VAL A 113 14.59 -14.08 20.18
C VAL A 113 15.66 -12.99 20.01
N PHE A 114 15.25 -11.74 19.77
CA PHE A 114 16.14 -10.57 19.81
C PHE A 114 15.48 -9.33 20.43
N ASN A 115 16.29 -8.49 21.06
CA ASN A 115 15.91 -7.12 21.47
C ASN A 115 15.83 -6.21 20.23
N MET A 116 14.84 -5.32 20.16
CA MET A 116 14.69 -4.33 19.07
C MET A 116 14.50 -2.92 19.63
N GLY A 117 15.27 -1.96 19.14
CA GLY A 117 15.08 -0.54 19.44
C GLY A 117 14.20 0.13 18.39
N VAL A 118 13.28 0.99 18.80
CA VAL A 118 12.36 1.74 17.92
C VAL A 118 12.37 3.20 18.33
N LEU A 119 12.68 4.10 17.39
CA LEU A 119 12.57 5.54 17.61
C LEU A 119 11.09 5.95 17.48
N VAL A 120 10.49 6.33 18.61
CA VAL A 120 9.07 6.76 18.69
C VAL A 120 8.95 8.28 18.51
N SER A 121 9.91 9.02 19.06
CA SER A 121 10.13 10.46 18.87
C SER A 121 11.64 10.76 19.01
N ASP A 122 12.09 11.96 18.65
CA ASP A 122 13.52 12.36 18.68
C ASP A 122 14.23 12.00 20.01
N GLU A 123 13.52 12.16 21.12
CA GLU A 123 14.04 11.94 22.47
C GLU A 123 13.82 10.51 23.01
N ASN A 124 12.98 9.69 22.35
CA ASN A 124 12.51 8.40 22.89
C ASN A 124 12.82 7.23 21.97
N VAL A 125 13.82 6.43 22.35
CA VAL A 125 14.01 5.07 21.85
C VAL A 125 13.31 4.10 22.79
N HIS A 126 12.28 3.44 22.28
CA HIS A 126 11.61 2.34 22.94
C HIS A 126 12.36 1.02 22.65
N VAL A 127 12.64 0.19 23.65
CA VAL A 127 13.39 -1.08 23.48
C VAL A 127 12.51 -2.26 23.84
N SER A 128 11.94 -2.92 22.83
CA SER A 128 11.11 -4.10 22.99
C SER A 128 12.00 -5.31 23.31
N PRO A 129 11.80 -6.01 24.44
CA PRO A 129 12.74 -7.01 24.90
C PRO A 129 12.74 -8.24 23.98
N TRP A 130 11.63 -8.98 23.88
CA TRP A 130 11.66 -10.34 23.34
C TRP A 130 10.90 -10.46 22.01
N THR A 131 11.54 -9.96 20.95
CA THR A 131 10.98 -9.88 19.58
C THR A 131 11.30 -11.11 18.72
N HIS A 132 10.34 -11.51 17.88
CA HIS A 132 10.50 -12.44 16.77
C HIS A 132 10.09 -11.80 15.44
N ALA A 133 10.57 -12.33 14.30
CA ALA A 133 10.28 -11.81 12.96
C ALA A 133 9.72 -12.88 12.00
N ILE A 134 8.46 -12.75 11.55
CA ILE A 134 7.81 -13.67 10.59
C ILE A 134 7.82 -13.09 9.18
N TYR A 135 8.36 -13.83 8.19
CA TYR A 135 8.37 -13.40 6.79
C TYR A 135 6.96 -13.20 6.20
N VAL A 136 6.66 -11.98 5.80
CA VAL A 136 5.43 -11.61 5.07
C VAL A 136 5.65 -11.83 3.57
N GLY A 137 6.60 -11.09 3.01
CA GLY A 137 6.91 -11.01 1.58
C GLY A 137 8.06 -10.05 1.32
N GLU A 138 8.40 -9.80 0.05
CA GLU A 138 9.51 -8.92 -0.30
C GLU A 138 9.37 -8.26 -1.68
N GLY A 139 9.95 -7.06 -1.80
CA GLY A 139 10.05 -6.30 -3.03
C GLY A 139 11.41 -6.43 -3.70
N ALA A 140 11.73 -5.52 -4.62
CA ALA A 140 13.04 -5.49 -5.28
C ALA A 140 14.18 -5.07 -4.33
N ALA A 141 13.90 -4.18 -3.37
CA ALA A 141 14.90 -3.56 -2.49
C ALA A 141 14.80 -3.98 -1.02
N ASN A 142 13.62 -4.40 -0.54
CA ASN A 142 13.35 -4.64 0.88
C ASN A 142 12.61 -5.96 1.11
N VAL A 143 12.75 -6.54 2.30
CA VAL A 143 11.98 -7.66 2.84
C VAL A 143 11.07 -7.15 3.96
N LEU A 144 9.85 -7.67 4.07
CA LEU A 144 8.91 -7.33 5.13
C LEU A 144 8.72 -8.52 6.08
N PHE A 145 8.84 -8.25 7.38
CA PHE A 145 8.55 -9.17 8.46
C PHE A 145 7.45 -8.61 9.37
N ILE A 146 6.71 -9.49 10.05
CA ILE A 146 5.90 -9.14 11.21
C ILE A 146 6.81 -9.22 12.43
N PRO A 147 7.13 -8.10 13.12
CA PRO A 147 7.68 -8.17 14.46
C PRO A 147 6.55 -8.56 15.43
N PHE A 148 6.82 -9.38 16.43
CA PHE A 148 5.86 -9.62 17.51
C PHE A 148 6.55 -9.94 18.84
N LEU A 149 5.95 -9.52 19.95
CA LEU A 149 6.39 -9.86 21.29
C LEU A 149 6.08 -11.32 21.57
N TYR A 150 7.00 -12.03 22.20
CA TYR A 150 6.73 -13.38 22.68
C TYR A 150 5.95 -13.32 24.01
N THR A 151 4.62 -13.24 23.90
CA THR A 151 3.65 -12.91 24.97
C THR A 151 3.72 -13.74 26.24
N LYS A 152 4.37 -14.92 26.24
CA LYS A 152 4.65 -15.68 27.48
C LYS A 152 5.51 -14.88 28.47
N PHE A 153 6.18 -13.82 28.02
CA PHE A 153 7.07 -12.98 28.82
C PHE A 153 7.00 -11.50 28.41
N ALA A 154 5.83 -11.03 27.98
CA ALA A 154 5.58 -9.59 28.04
C ALA A 154 5.84 -9.12 29.48
N ARG A 155 6.45 -7.95 29.64
CA ARG A 155 6.47 -7.31 30.95
C ARG A 155 5.03 -6.89 31.30
N GLN A 156 4.81 -6.54 32.55
CA GLN A 156 3.58 -5.88 33.00
C GLN A 156 3.97 -4.50 33.55
N ASP A 157 4.49 -3.65 32.68
CA ASP A 157 4.59 -2.20 32.87
C ASP A 157 3.37 -1.55 32.20
N ASP A 158 2.82 -0.48 32.80
CA ASP A 158 1.69 0.26 32.20
C ASP A 158 2.04 0.90 30.85
N LYS A 159 3.34 1.04 30.54
CA LYS A 159 3.86 1.46 29.23
C LYS A 159 3.75 0.35 28.17
N ASP A 160 3.58 -0.91 28.54
CA ASP A 160 3.70 -2.04 27.61
C ASP A 160 2.57 -2.11 26.58
N ARG A 161 1.44 -1.42 26.82
CA ARG A 161 0.43 -1.16 25.78
C ARG A 161 1.03 -0.49 24.54
N THR A 162 2.05 0.35 24.70
CA THR A 162 2.75 0.95 23.56
C THR A 162 3.63 -0.06 22.81
N GLU A 163 4.13 -1.13 23.45
CA GLU A 163 4.89 -2.18 22.78
C GLU A 163 3.99 -3.06 21.89
N ASP A 164 2.89 -3.55 22.45
CA ASP A 164 1.92 -4.36 21.71
C ASP A 164 1.32 -3.57 20.53
N ASP A 165 0.97 -2.29 20.74
CA ASP A 165 0.53 -1.41 19.65
C ASP A 165 1.62 -1.23 18.58
N LEU A 166 2.90 -1.06 18.96
CA LEU A 166 4.01 -0.93 18.00
C LEU A 166 4.27 -2.21 17.21
N LEU A 167 4.17 -3.39 17.81
CA LEU A 167 4.48 -4.64 17.10
C LEU A 167 3.26 -5.19 16.33
N THR A 168 2.04 -4.92 16.78
CA THR A 168 0.82 -5.31 16.02
C THR A 168 0.50 -4.35 14.88
N LYS A 169 0.76 -3.03 15.04
CA LYS A 169 0.46 -2.02 14.00
C LYS A 169 1.46 -1.99 12.85
N TYR A 170 2.72 -2.38 13.03
CA TYR A 170 3.78 -2.16 12.02
C TYR A 170 4.38 -3.47 11.47
N LEU A 171 5.00 -3.36 10.30
CA LEU A 171 5.85 -4.36 9.66
C LEU A 171 7.31 -3.90 9.69
N LEU A 172 8.22 -4.80 10.01
CA LEU A 172 9.66 -4.55 9.97
C LEU A 172 10.16 -4.64 8.52
N ARG A 173 10.62 -3.51 8.00
CA ARG A 173 11.10 -3.35 6.62
C ARG A 173 12.62 -3.32 6.59
N VAL A 174 13.18 -4.44 6.15
CA VAL A 174 14.62 -4.71 6.20
C VAL A 174 15.22 -4.58 4.79
N PRO A 175 16.29 -3.81 4.60
CA PRO A 175 16.92 -3.65 3.28
C PRO A 175 17.64 -4.91 2.80
N LYS A 176 17.67 -5.09 1.48
CA LYS A 176 18.43 -6.15 0.80
C LYS A 176 19.75 -5.62 0.26
N GLN A 177 20.73 -6.51 0.16
CA GLN A 177 21.97 -6.23 -0.58
C GLN A 177 21.65 -5.90 -2.05
N PRO A 178 22.19 -4.80 -2.62
CA PRO A 178 22.01 -4.47 -4.02
C PRO A 178 22.49 -5.59 -4.96
N LYS A 179 21.76 -5.82 -6.05
CA LYS A 179 22.20 -6.71 -7.13
C LYS A 179 23.15 -5.95 -8.05
N GLY A 180 24.43 -6.34 -8.08
CA GLY A 180 25.51 -5.62 -8.77
C GLY A 180 25.97 -4.44 -7.92
N GLY A 181 27.28 -4.35 -7.64
CA GLY A 181 27.84 -3.42 -6.65
C GLY A 181 27.56 -1.94 -6.91
N ASP A 182 27.32 -1.58 -8.17
CA ASP A 182 27.17 -0.19 -8.61
C ASP A 182 25.76 0.38 -8.39
N LYS A 183 24.75 -0.45 -8.12
CA LYS A 183 23.38 0.05 -7.98
C LYS A 183 23.25 0.82 -6.65
N PRO A 184 23.03 2.14 -6.68
CA PRO A 184 22.97 2.93 -5.46
C PRO A 184 21.76 2.53 -4.60
N PHE A 185 22.00 2.59 -3.30
CA PHE A 185 21.05 2.25 -2.25
C PHE A 185 21.00 3.39 -1.24
N TYR A 186 19.79 3.76 -0.83
CA TYR A 186 19.56 4.75 0.23
C TYR A 186 19.36 4.02 1.55
N PRO A 187 20.13 4.33 2.61
CA PRO A 187 19.99 3.69 3.91
C PRO A 187 18.62 3.98 4.53
N PRO A 188 18.15 3.16 5.49
CA PRO A 188 16.86 3.35 6.16
C PRO A 188 16.70 4.73 6.81
N GLU A 189 17.80 5.33 7.29
CA GLU A 189 17.85 6.71 7.81
C GLU A 189 17.44 7.73 6.73
N GLU A 190 18.09 7.71 5.57
CA GLU A 190 17.81 8.65 4.49
C GLU A 190 16.40 8.47 3.91
N GLN A 191 15.90 7.23 3.87
CA GLN A 191 14.50 6.97 3.47
C GLN A 191 13.49 7.51 4.49
N TRP A 192 13.79 7.41 5.79
CA TRP A 192 12.94 7.93 6.86
C TRP A 192 12.94 9.47 6.88
N SER A 193 14.11 10.10 6.73
CA SER A 193 14.22 11.56 6.62
C SER A 193 13.50 12.06 5.36
N TYR A 194 13.71 11.42 4.21
CA TYR A 194 12.96 11.75 2.99
C TYR A 194 11.44 11.61 3.17
N PHE A 195 10.97 10.61 3.91
CA PHE A 195 9.55 10.48 4.21
C PHE A 195 9.02 11.65 5.04
N TRP A 196 9.67 12.00 6.15
CA TRP A 196 9.19 13.03 7.08
C TRP A 196 9.46 14.48 6.61
N ASP A 197 10.62 14.73 6.01
CA ASP A 197 11.08 16.05 5.59
C ASP A 197 10.57 16.43 4.19
N THR A 198 10.30 15.45 3.32
CA THR A 198 9.93 15.70 1.91
C THR A 198 8.55 15.20 1.52
N ILE A 199 8.11 14.02 1.97
CA ILE A 199 6.83 13.42 1.51
C ILE A 199 5.65 13.82 2.39
N ALA A 200 5.74 13.62 3.71
CA ALA A 200 4.68 13.96 4.66
C ALA A 200 4.18 15.42 4.60
N PRO A 201 5.04 16.45 4.38
CA PRO A 201 4.60 17.84 4.30
C PRO A 201 3.67 18.11 3.10
N LEU A 202 3.84 17.40 1.97
CA LEU A 202 3.00 17.54 0.77
C LEU A 202 1.53 17.24 1.06
N PHE A 203 1.31 16.31 1.98
CA PHE A 203 0.00 15.87 2.43
C PHE A 203 -0.43 16.58 3.72
N THR A 204 0.21 17.71 4.08
CA THR A 204 -0.08 18.50 5.28
C THR A 204 -0.04 17.64 6.56
N TYR A 205 0.88 16.68 6.61
CA TYR A 205 1.01 15.68 7.69
C TYR A 205 -0.28 14.90 8.01
N ARG A 206 -1.17 14.73 7.02
CA ARG A 206 -2.37 13.89 7.11
C ARG A 206 -2.01 12.40 7.22
N ALA A 207 -1.75 11.95 8.45
CA ALA A 207 -1.38 10.57 8.76
C ALA A 207 -2.49 9.53 8.54
N ASP A 208 -3.71 9.99 8.28
CA ASP A 208 -4.82 9.16 7.84
C ASP A 208 -4.68 8.72 6.36
N ILE A 209 -3.90 9.43 5.53
CA ILE A 209 -3.71 9.10 4.10
C ILE A 209 -2.31 8.59 3.73
N LEU A 210 -1.35 8.58 4.66
CA LEU A 210 -0.01 7.99 4.49
C LEU A 210 0.18 6.84 5.49
N THR A 211 0.82 5.75 5.09
CA THR A 211 1.29 4.74 6.04
C THR A 211 2.39 5.32 6.91
N ASP A 212 2.23 5.29 8.23
CA ASP A 212 3.23 5.78 9.18
C ASP A 212 4.56 5.01 9.04
N MET A 213 5.68 5.72 9.26
CA MET A 213 7.04 5.21 9.15
C MET A 213 7.86 5.59 10.38
N LYS A 214 8.27 4.59 11.18
CA LYS A 214 9.23 4.75 12.28
C LYS A 214 10.61 4.20 11.90
N TYR A 215 11.62 4.62 12.64
CA TYR A 215 13.00 4.16 12.47
C TYR A 215 13.33 3.11 13.53
N ALA A 216 14.08 2.07 13.17
CA ALA A 216 14.37 0.94 14.06
C ALA A 216 15.85 0.54 14.05
N PHE A 217 16.33 0.12 15.21
CA PHE A 217 17.67 -0.39 15.47
C PHE A 217 17.60 -1.90 15.74
N LEU A 218 18.45 -2.66 15.06
CA LEU A 218 18.46 -4.12 15.05
C LEU A 218 19.85 -4.65 15.41
N PRO A 219 19.99 -5.51 16.44
CA PRO A 219 21.27 -6.14 16.73
C PRO A 219 21.66 -7.12 15.62
N LYS A 220 22.96 -7.37 15.45
CA LYS A 220 23.50 -8.28 14.40
C LYS A 220 22.85 -9.67 14.42
N ASP A 221 22.49 -10.17 15.61
CA ASP A 221 21.80 -11.46 15.75
C ASP A 221 20.36 -11.46 15.22
N ALA A 222 19.64 -10.32 15.26
CA ALA A 222 18.33 -10.17 14.64
C ALA A 222 18.43 -10.29 13.11
N MET A 223 19.41 -9.59 12.52
CA MET A 223 19.71 -9.64 11.09
C MET A 223 20.10 -11.04 10.64
N LYS A 224 20.95 -11.72 11.43
CA LYS A 224 21.32 -13.13 11.22
C LYS A 224 20.12 -14.07 11.33
N HIS A 225 19.23 -13.87 12.32
CA HIS A 225 18.01 -14.66 12.45
C HIS A 225 17.09 -14.49 11.23
N MET A 226 16.84 -13.25 10.79
CA MET A 226 16.02 -12.99 9.60
C MET A 226 16.64 -13.55 8.32
N GLN A 227 17.97 -13.51 8.16
CA GLN A 227 18.65 -14.17 7.03
C GLN A 227 18.47 -15.71 7.11
N ASN A 228 18.58 -16.32 8.29
CA ASN A 228 18.32 -17.75 8.46
C ASN A 228 16.87 -18.13 8.11
N VAL A 229 15.89 -17.26 8.40
CA VAL A 229 14.48 -17.46 7.98
C VAL A 229 14.36 -17.47 6.46
N LEU A 230 15.05 -16.56 5.75
CA LEU A 230 15.08 -16.56 4.28
C LEU A 230 15.78 -17.80 3.70
N ASP A 231 16.88 -18.24 4.32
CA ASP A 231 17.62 -19.43 3.90
C ASP A 231 16.81 -20.72 4.14
N ALA A 232 15.98 -20.76 5.19
CA ALA A 232 15.03 -21.84 5.43
C ALA A 232 13.89 -21.85 4.39
N LEU A 233 13.35 -20.67 4.03
CA LEU A 233 12.32 -20.55 2.98
C LEU A 233 12.85 -20.90 1.57
N ASN A 234 14.14 -20.69 1.31
CA ASN A 234 14.82 -21.17 0.10
C ASN A 234 14.91 -22.71 0.06
N LYS A 235 15.18 -23.33 1.21
CA LYS A 235 15.37 -24.78 1.36
C LYS A 235 14.07 -25.55 1.67
N ALA A 236 12.93 -24.87 1.71
CA ALA A 236 11.68 -25.46 2.17
C ALA A 236 11.24 -26.66 1.27
N PRO A 237 10.70 -27.74 1.86
CA PRO A 237 10.31 -28.94 1.13
C PRO A 237 9.13 -28.68 0.17
N ALA A 238 8.83 -29.67 -0.69
CA ALA A 238 7.63 -29.62 -1.52
C ALA A 238 6.37 -29.49 -0.63
N GLY A 239 5.40 -28.67 -1.04
CA GLY A 239 4.18 -28.38 -0.28
C GLY A 239 4.31 -27.31 0.82
N ALA A 240 5.52 -26.95 1.25
CA ALA A 240 5.74 -25.85 2.20
C ALA A 240 5.78 -24.47 1.49
N LYS A 241 5.56 -23.38 2.26
CA LYS A 241 5.72 -22.00 1.74
C LYS A 241 7.18 -21.77 1.34
N LYS A 242 7.46 -21.69 0.04
CA LYS A 242 8.77 -21.34 -0.49
C LYS A 242 8.93 -19.83 -0.68
N ARG A 243 10.19 -19.36 -0.66
CA ARG A 243 10.52 -18.01 -1.13
C ARG A 243 10.29 -17.93 -2.65
N PRO A 244 9.83 -16.79 -3.22
CA PRO A 244 9.68 -16.67 -4.67
C PRO A 244 11.03 -16.74 -5.41
N ALA A 245 11.13 -17.61 -6.42
CA ALA A 245 12.39 -17.94 -7.12
C ALA A 245 13.26 -16.74 -7.55
N LYS A 246 12.64 -15.65 -8.02
CA LYS A 246 13.32 -14.39 -8.40
C LYS A 246 14.13 -13.72 -7.28
N PHE A 247 13.95 -14.16 -6.04
CA PHE A 247 14.58 -13.63 -4.82
C PHE A 247 15.48 -14.62 -4.08
N GLU A 248 15.50 -15.92 -4.42
CA GLU A 248 16.25 -16.95 -3.68
C GLU A 248 17.72 -16.54 -3.42
N ASN A 249 18.36 -15.99 -4.45
CA ASN A 249 19.75 -15.51 -4.44
C ASN A 249 19.92 -14.06 -3.90
N THR A 250 18.99 -13.53 -3.11
CA THR A 250 19.12 -12.19 -2.48
C THR A 250 19.20 -12.26 -0.97
N LYS A 251 20.18 -11.56 -0.40
CA LYS A 251 20.43 -11.48 1.04
C LYS A 251 19.91 -10.16 1.63
N ILE A 252 19.66 -10.18 2.93
CA ILE A 252 19.50 -8.98 3.76
C ILE A 252 20.84 -8.21 3.81
N MET A 253 20.77 -6.88 3.82
CA MET A 253 21.94 -6.03 3.98
C MET A 253 22.52 -6.14 5.39
N GLU A 254 23.85 -6.14 5.51
CA GLU A 254 24.52 -6.07 6.81
C GLU A 254 24.48 -4.63 7.34
N THR A 255 23.43 -4.34 8.11
CA THR A 255 23.20 -3.05 8.77
C THR A 255 22.52 -3.29 10.12
N ASP A 256 22.67 -2.35 11.04
CA ASP A 256 22.02 -2.32 12.36
C ASP A 256 20.70 -1.51 12.33
N ARG A 257 20.20 -1.14 11.15
CA ARG A 257 19.12 -0.17 10.95
C ARG A 257 18.03 -0.68 10.01
N ALA A 258 16.78 -0.30 10.28
CA ALA A 258 15.60 -0.63 9.50
C ALA A 258 14.50 0.43 9.63
N CYS A 259 13.40 0.28 8.89
CA CYS A 259 12.17 1.04 9.11
C CYS A 259 11.07 0.11 9.66
N LEU A 260 10.19 0.64 10.51
CA LEU A 260 8.87 0.07 10.74
C LEU A 260 7.85 0.81 9.86
N ILE A 261 7.06 0.09 9.06
CA ILE A 261 6.00 0.66 8.23
C ILE A 261 4.64 0.19 8.73
N GLU A 262 3.66 1.08 8.80
CA GLU A 262 2.29 0.72 9.19
C GLU A 262 1.71 -0.42 8.33
N SER A 263 1.23 -1.45 9.01
CA SER A 263 0.66 -2.65 8.43
C SER A 263 -0.75 -2.35 7.92
N MET A 264 -0.92 -2.28 6.60
CA MET A 264 -2.23 -2.21 5.94
C MET A 264 -2.89 -3.58 5.73
N ARG A 265 -2.39 -4.63 6.39
CA ARG A 265 -2.98 -5.99 6.33
C ARG A 265 -4.34 -6.03 7.06
N ALA A 266 -5.14 -7.04 6.72
CA ALA A 266 -6.38 -7.33 7.44
C ALA A 266 -6.06 -7.72 8.89
N ARG A 267 -6.74 -7.07 9.83
CA ARG A 267 -6.63 -7.23 11.29
C ARG A 267 -7.57 -8.32 11.82
N SER A 268 -8.62 -8.64 11.07
CA SER A 268 -9.67 -9.58 11.44
C SER A 268 -10.20 -10.36 10.23
N ALA A 269 -10.99 -11.42 10.47
CA ALA A 269 -11.53 -12.28 9.41
C ALA A 269 -12.62 -11.61 8.54
N ASP A 270 -13.25 -10.54 9.04
CA ASP A 270 -14.21 -9.69 8.32
C ASP A 270 -13.52 -8.54 7.55
N GLU A 271 -12.25 -8.22 7.83
CA GLU A 271 -11.50 -7.25 7.03
C GLU A 271 -11.04 -7.81 5.68
N ARG A 272 -10.99 -6.92 4.68
CA ARG A 272 -10.40 -7.13 3.36
C ARG A 272 -9.42 -6.01 3.06
N VAL A 273 -8.44 -6.31 2.20
CA VAL A 273 -7.41 -5.35 1.78
C VAL A 273 -7.27 -5.41 0.27
N VAL A 274 -7.29 -4.24 -0.36
CA VAL A 274 -6.95 -4.03 -1.77
C VAL A 274 -5.63 -3.28 -1.81
N GLU A 275 -4.67 -3.77 -2.61
CA GLU A 275 -3.42 -3.08 -2.91
C GLU A 275 -3.33 -2.88 -4.43
N PHE A 276 -3.10 -1.64 -4.86
CA PHE A 276 -2.74 -1.36 -6.26
C PHE A 276 -1.80 -0.16 -6.34
N LYS A 277 -1.05 -0.01 -7.44
CA LYS A 277 -0.27 1.20 -7.69
C LYS A 277 -1.08 2.17 -8.54
N PRO A 278 -1.41 3.40 -8.05
CA PRO A 278 -2.20 4.38 -8.81
C PRO A 278 -1.48 4.94 -10.04
N LYS A 279 -0.17 4.74 -10.15
CA LYS A 279 0.67 5.15 -11.29
C LYS A 279 0.50 6.63 -11.63
N TRP A 280 0.41 6.99 -12.92
CA TRP A 280 0.28 8.36 -13.38
C TRP A 280 -1.20 8.70 -13.49
N LEU A 281 -1.66 9.65 -12.68
CA LEU A 281 -3.06 10.11 -12.67
C LEU A 281 -3.34 11.23 -13.68
N ALA A 282 -2.32 11.66 -14.43
CA ALA A 282 -2.42 12.57 -15.56
C ALA A 282 -1.60 12.05 -16.75
N GLN A 283 -1.83 12.60 -17.95
CA GLN A 283 -1.01 12.30 -19.13
C GLN A 283 0.42 12.83 -18.94
N SER A 284 1.40 12.19 -19.57
CA SER A 284 2.78 12.71 -19.58
C SER A 284 2.87 14.05 -20.30
N PRO A 285 3.51 15.09 -19.73
CA PRO A 285 3.76 16.34 -20.46
C PRO A 285 4.68 16.16 -21.68
N SER A 286 5.44 15.06 -21.74
CA SER A 286 6.24 14.69 -22.91
C SER A 286 5.44 13.92 -23.98
N ALA A 287 4.17 13.60 -23.76
CA ALA A 287 3.36 12.90 -24.76
C ALA A 287 3.09 13.79 -25.99
N PRO A 288 3.00 13.22 -27.21
CA PRO A 288 2.59 13.94 -28.42
C PRO A 288 1.21 14.58 -28.29
N ARG A 289 0.96 15.67 -29.03
CA ARG A 289 -0.33 16.39 -29.01
C ARG A 289 -1.50 15.53 -29.51
N ASP A 290 -1.22 14.55 -30.36
CA ASP A 290 -2.14 13.58 -30.95
C ASP A 290 -2.22 12.25 -30.16
N ALA A 291 -1.68 12.21 -28.93
CA ALA A 291 -1.65 11.00 -28.11
C ALA A 291 -3.05 10.52 -27.67
N ASN A 292 -3.57 9.49 -28.34
CA ASN A 292 -4.81 8.78 -28.00
C ASN A 292 -4.66 7.72 -26.89
N THR A 293 -3.43 7.53 -26.38
CA THR A 293 -3.10 6.54 -25.36
C THR A 293 -2.30 7.21 -24.23
N CYS A 294 -2.63 6.95 -22.96
CA CYS A 294 -1.88 7.52 -21.83
C CYS A 294 -0.55 6.80 -21.61
N ARG A 295 0.43 7.47 -20.98
CA ARG A 295 1.77 6.91 -20.70
C ARG A 295 1.75 5.49 -20.12
N CYS A 296 0.92 5.23 -19.11
CA CYS A 296 0.85 3.92 -18.48
C CYS A 296 0.33 2.84 -19.43
N CYS A 297 -0.68 3.17 -20.25
CA CYS A 297 -1.21 2.30 -21.28
C CYS A 297 -0.19 2.05 -22.40
N ALA A 298 0.51 3.09 -22.86
CA ALA A 298 1.58 2.98 -23.86
C ALA A 298 2.72 2.06 -23.37
N LEU A 299 3.17 2.23 -22.12
CA LEU A 299 4.19 1.39 -21.51
C LEU A 299 3.73 -0.05 -21.26
N ALA A 300 2.46 -0.26 -20.90
CA ALA A 300 1.89 -1.59 -20.78
C ALA A 300 1.86 -2.31 -22.14
N ALA A 301 1.39 -1.63 -23.19
CA ALA A 301 1.39 -2.19 -24.54
C ALA A 301 2.78 -2.60 -25.02
N LYS A 302 3.79 -1.75 -24.80
CA LYS A 302 5.18 -2.07 -25.13
C LYS A 302 5.65 -3.33 -24.39
N LYS A 303 5.47 -3.37 -23.06
CA LYS A 303 5.80 -4.56 -22.25
C LYS A 303 5.09 -5.82 -22.74
N PHE A 304 3.81 -5.74 -23.08
CA PHE A 304 3.06 -6.89 -23.59
C PHE A 304 3.55 -7.35 -24.97
N LYS A 305 4.00 -6.44 -25.83
CA LYS A 305 4.68 -6.83 -27.08
C LYS A 305 5.97 -7.60 -26.77
N ASP A 306 6.77 -7.07 -25.84
CA ASP A 306 8.11 -7.55 -25.51
C ASP A 306 8.11 -8.88 -24.72
N SER A 307 7.18 -9.10 -23.77
CA SER A 307 7.18 -10.27 -22.87
C SER A 307 5.89 -11.09 -22.81
N LYS A 308 4.80 -10.64 -23.45
CA LYS A 308 3.44 -11.23 -23.34
C LYS A 308 2.88 -11.30 -21.91
N ASP A 309 3.40 -10.48 -20.99
CA ASP A 309 2.92 -10.37 -19.60
C ASP A 309 1.41 -10.09 -19.52
N ALA A 310 0.64 -11.02 -18.93
CA ALA A 310 -0.82 -10.93 -18.88
C ALA A 310 -1.32 -9.66 -18.17
N GLY A 311 -0.60 -9.20 -17.13
CA GLY A 311 -0.91 -7.96 -16.41
C GLY A 311 -0.69 -6.68 -17.22
N SER A 312 -0.05 -6.77 -18.39
CA SER A 312 0.20 -5.67 -19.32
C SER A 312 -0.68 -5.75 -20.59
N ASN A 313 -1.59 -6.73 -20.70
CA ASN A 313 -2.36 -7.01 -21.92
C ASN A 313 -3.28 -5.82 -22.33
N PRO A 314 -3.14 -5.25 -23.54
CA PRO A 314 -3.93 -4.10 -24.02
C PRO A 314 -5.45 -4.22 -23.96
N ARG A 315 -5.99 -5.44 -24.00
CA ARG A 315 -7.43 -5.70 -23.94
C ARG A 315 -8.03 -5.55 -22.53
N TYR A 316 -7.20 -5.73 -21.49
CA TYR A 316 -7.65 -5.81 -20.10
C TYR A 316 -6.92 -4.84 -19.16
N TYR A 317 -5.81 -4.22 -19.61
CA TYR A 317 -5.00 -3.35 -18.77
C TYR A 317 -5.83 -2.21 -18.15
N PRO A 318 -5.86 -2.08 -16.81
CA PRO A 318 -6.63 -1.04 -16.16
C PRO A 318 -5.95 0.31 -16.33
N CYS A 319 -6.53 1.19 -17.14
CA CYS A 319 -6.00 2.53 -17.37
C CYS A 319 -6.08 3.39 -16.08
N PRO A 320 -4.95 3.85 -15.50
CA PRO A 320 -4.98 4.55 -14.22
C PRO A 320 -5.70 5.89 -14.24
N LEU A 321 -5.84 6.53 -15.41
CA LEU A 321 -6.58 7.78 -15.54
C LEU A 321 -8.06 7.65 -15.14
N TRP A 322 -8.65 6.45 -15.17
CA TRP A 322 -10.03 6.23 -14.72
C TRP A 322 -10.22 6.37 -13.19
N LEU A 323 -9.13 6.34 -12.42
CA LEU A 323 -9.17 6.61 -10.98
C LEU A 323 -9.49 8.07 -10.67
N ASP A 324 -9.12 9.00 -11.56
CA ASP A 324 -9.28 10.45 -11.37
C ASP A 324 -10.75 10.83 -11.08
N PRO A 325 -11.08 11.28 -9.85
CA PRO A 325 -12.46 11.64 -9.48
C PRO A 325 -13.01 12.79 -10.33
N GLU A 326 -12.14 13.69 -10.80
CA GLU A 326 -12.47 14.92 -11.52
C GLU A 326 -12.60 14.67 -13.04
N ARG A 327 -12.15 13.51 -13.53
CA ARG A 327 -12.29 13.15 -14.94
C ARG A 327 -13.74 12.82 -15.25
N GLU A 328 -14.31 13.57 -16.19
CA GLU A 328 -15.56 13.22 -16.86
C GLU A 328 -15.44 11.86 -17.56
N THR A 329 -16.49 11.05 -17.49
CA THR A 329 -16.60 9.82 -18.28
C THR A 329 -17.22 10.16 -19.62
N PRO A 330 -16.53 9.97 -20.76
CA PRO A 330 -17.16 10.15 -22.07
C PRO A 330 -18.35 9.21 -22.23
N LYS A 331 -19.41 9.73 -22.86
CA LYS A 331 -20.67 9.00 -23.08
C LYS A 331 -20.44 7.64 -23.76
N GLY A 332 -20.94 6.58 -23.15
CA GLY A 332 -20.77 5.20 -23.64
C GLY A 332 -19.50 4.50 -23.13
N ARG A 333 -18.68 5.15 -22.30
CA ARG A 333 -17.47 4.58 -21.67
C ARG A 333 -17.67 4.27 -20.18
N GLU A 334 -18.88 4.42 -19.64
CA GLU A 334 -19.25 4.15 -18.24
C GLU A 334 -18.93 2.70 -17.86
N ASP A 335 -19.34 1.76 -18.71
CA ASP A 335 -19.04 0.34 -18.63
C ASP A 335 -17.53 0.04 -18.61
N VAL A 336 -16.74 0.80 -19.39
CA VAL A 336 -15.28 0.64 -19.46
C VAL A 336 -14.64 1.15 -18.17
N ARG A 337 -15.08 2.31 -17.67
CA ARG A 337 -14.62 2.85 -16.38
C ARG A 337 -14.93 1.88 -15.24
N GLN A 338 -16.17 1.36 -15.16
CA GLN A 338 -16.55 0.38 -14.15
C GLN A 338 -15.71 -0.89 -14.23
N LYS A 339 -15.53 -1.49 -15.42
CA LYS A 339 -14.69 -2.69 -15.62
C LYS A 339 -13.24 -2.46 -15.20
N VAL A 340 -12.67 -1.29 -15.50
CA VAL A 340 -11.31 -0.92 -15.07
C VAL A 340 -11.22 -0.78 -13.55
N ILE A 341 -12.17 -0.11 -12.91
CA ILE A 341 -12.21 0.05 -11.44
C ILE A 341 -12.35 -1.31 -10.75
N SER A 342 -13.23 -2.20 -11.23
CA SER A 342 -13.36 -3.58 -10.75
C SER A 342 -12.07 -4.38 -10.89
N SER A 343 -11.35 -4.23 -12.01
CA SER A 343 -10.05 -4.87 -12.22
C SER A 343 -8.94 -4.30 -11.34
N LEU A 344 -8.97 -3.01 -10.99
CA LEU A 344 -7.98 -2.40 -10.09
C LEU A 344 -8.19 -2.84 -8.65
N PHE A 345 -9.44 -3.04 -8.22
CA PHE A 345 -9.77 -3.23 -6.81
C PHE A 345 -9.88 -4.71 -6.41
N GLN A 346 -9.22 -5.60 -7.14
CA GLN A 346 -9.12 -7.02 -6.78
C GLN A 346 -8.34 -7.20 -5.47
N TYR A 347 -8.94 -7.86 -4.47
CA TYR A 347 -8.27 -8.20 -3.21
C TYR A 347 -7.65 -9.62 -3.21
N SER A 348 -7.73 -10.33 -4.33
CA SER A 348 -7.18 -11.67 -4.49
C SER A 348 -6.80 -11.95 -5.95
N SER A 349 -5.88 -12.89 -6.16
CA SER A 349 -5.51 -13.41 -7.48
C SER A 349 -6.64 -14.19 -8.18
N ALA A 350 -7.78 -14.41 -7.51
CA ALA A 350 -8.98 -15.03 -8.09
C ALA A 350 -9.87 -14.04 -8.86
N GLY A 351 -9.55 -12.74 -8.86
CA GLY A 351 -9.88 -11.86 -9.99
C GLY A 351 -11.15 -11.02 -9.92
N ASP A 352 -11.96 -11.07 -8.86
CA ASP A 352 -13.13 -10.20 -8.73
C ASP A 352 -13.29 -9.55 -7.36
N ASN A 353 -13.76 -8.31 -7.36
CA ASN A 353 -14.25 -7.62 -6.17
C ASN A 353 -15.62 -7.00 -6.46
N LYS A 354 -16.67 -7.71 -6.05
CA LYS A 354 -18.08 -7.29 -6.15
C LYS A 354 -18.40 -5.96 -5.45
N HIS A 355 -17.49 -5.44 -4.62
CA HIS A 355 -17.63 -4.16 -3.90
C HIS A 355 -16.88 -3.00 -4.57
N ALA A 356 -16.19 -3.21 -5.70
CA ALA A 356 -15.28 -2.21 -6.28
C ALA A 356 -15.93 -0.84 -6.53
N SER A 357 -17.18 -0.80 -7.00
CA SER A 357 -17.92 0.46 -7.18
C SER A 357 -18.12 1.20 -5.85
N ILE A 358 -18.49 0.50 -4.77
CA ILE A 358 -18.67 1.08 -3.43
C ILE A 358 -17.32 1.60 -2.90
N LEU A 359 -16.25 0.82 -3.05
CA LEU A 359 -14.91 1.24 -2.65
C LEU A 359 -14.45 2.48 -3.44
N TYR A 360 -14.84 2.61 -4.71
CA TYR A 360 -14.54 3.82 -5.49
C TYR A 360 -15.32 5.04 -5.01
N GLU A 361 -16.61 4.88 -4.72
CA GLU A 361 -17.41 5.96 -4.12
C GLU A 361 -16.90 6.41 -2.75
N LEU A 362 -16.36 5.48 -1.93
CA LEU A 362 -15.69 5.81 -0.68
C LEU A 362 -14.33 6.50 -0.91
N LEU A 363 -13.50 5.97 -1.81
CA LEU A 363 -12.18 6.53 -2.13
C LEU A 363 -12.28 7.97 -2.67
N LYS A 364 -13.28 8.26 -3.52
CA LYS A 364 -13.55 9.62 -4.03
C LYS A 364 -13.88 10.64 -2.95
N LYS A 365 -14.41 10.22 -1.78
CA LYS A 365 -14.67 11.12 -0.64
C LYS A 365 -13.39 11.48 0.13
N THR A 366 -12.31 10.76 -0.10
CA THR A 366 -10.99 11.07 0.46
C THR A 366 -10.21 11.99 -0.49
N PRO A 367 -9.33 12.88 0.02
CA PRO A 367 -8.51 13.75 -0.83
C PRO A 367 -7.31 13.03 -1.46
N ILE A 368 -7.14 11.71 -1.25
CA ILE A 368 -5.89 11.00 -1.54
C ILE A 368 -5.52 11.02 -3.04
N LEU A 369 -6.50 10.84 -3.93
CA LEU A 369 -6.28 10.80 -5.38
C LEU A 369 -6.07 12.20 -5.97
N THR A 370 -6.82 13.20 -5.50
CA THR A 370 -6.72 14.58 -5.98
C THR A 370 -5.41 15.24 -5.52
N LEU A 371 -5.02 15.05 -4.26
CA LEU A 371 -3.71 15.47 -3.75
C LEU A 371 -2.57 14.76 -4.50
N LEU A 372 -2.64 13.44 -4.67
CA LEU A 372 -1.61 12.68 -5.38
C LEU A 372 -1.46 13.17 -6.83
N LYS A 373 -2.56 13.30 -7.58
CA LYS A 373 -2.58 13.85 -8.95
C LYS A 373 -1.99 15.26 -9.01
N ARG A 374 -2.39 16.14 -8.10
CA ARG A 374 -1.89 17.52 -7.99
C ARG A 374 -0.37 17.55 -7.79
N HIS A 375 0.17 16.78 -6.85
CA HIS A 375 1.62 16.76 -6.62
C HIS A 375 2.39 16.03 -7.74
N GLN A 376 1.84 14.99 -8.37
CA GLN A 376 2.43 14.36 -9.55
C GLN A 376 2.54 15.28 -10.78
N THR A 377 1.68 16.29 -10.89
CA THR A 377 1.64 17.24 -12.02
C THR A 377 2.40 18.53 -11.73
N GLN A 378 2.26 19.10 -10.52
CA GLN A 378 2.99 20.29 -10.10
C GLN A 378 4.51 20.06 -10.04
N LYS A 379 4.94 18.88 -9.56
CA LYS A 379 6.36 18.55 -9.39
C LYS A 379 7.05 18.02 -10.65
N ASP A 380 6.29 17.72 -11.70
CA ASP A 380 6.84 17.44 -13.02
C ASP A 380 5.91 18.01 -14.12
N PRO A 381 6.00 19.33 -14.38
CA PRO A 381 5.22 20.00 -15.40
C PRO A 381 5.81 19.85 -16.81
N ARG A 382 7.03 19.32 -16.95
CA ARG A 382 7.80 19.28 -18.21
C ARG A 382 7.93 17.87 -18.82
N GLY A 383 7.71 16.84 -18.01
CA GLY A 383 7.84 15.44 -18.37
C GLY A 383 9.30 14.97 -18.46
N PRO A 384 9.54 13.65 -18.48
CA PRO A 384 10.88 13.08 -18.33
C PRO A 384 11.90 13.59 -19.36
N LEU A 385 11.48 13.88 -20.60
CA LEU A 385 12.40 14.33 -21.66
C LEU A 385 12.97 15.74 -21.43
N ASN A 386 12.23 16.59 -20.71
CA ASN A 386 12.57 18.00 -20.49
C ASN A 386 12.87 18.32 -19.02
N ALA A 387 12.87 17.30 -18.15
CA ALA A 387 13.32 17.39 -16.76
C ALA A 387 14.84 17.63 -16.68
N ASN A 388 15.34 18.00 -15.51
CA ASN A 388 16.78 18.07 -15.22
C ASN A 388 17.15 16.93 -14.24
N LYS A 389 18.32 16.32 -14.40
CA LYS A 389 18.81 15.25 -13.50
C LYS A 389 19.01 15.73 -12.04
N ASN A 390 19.15 17.04 -11.82
CA ASN A 390 19.27 17.69 -10.52
C ASN A 390 17.93 18.28 -10.03
N ASP A 391 16.82 17.99 -10.72
CA ASP A 391 15.47 18.47 -10.35
C ASP A 391 14.88 17.58 -9.24
N GLU A 392 14.92 18.06 -8.00
CA GLU A 392 14.40 17.32 -6.84
C GLU A 392 12.88 17.15 -6.90
N GLU A 393 12.16 18.13 -7.44
CA GLU A 393 10.71 18.05 -7.65
C GLU A 393 10.39 16.91 -8.62
N PHE A 394 11.12 16.79 -9.73
CA PHE A 394 10.99 15.66 -10.64
C PHE A 394 11.27 14.31 -9.95
N SER A 395 12.27 14.24 -9.05
CA SER A 395 12.52 13.05 -8.23
C SER A 395 11.29 12.66 -7.40
N ILE A 396 10.70 13.63 -6.71
CA ILE A 396 9.51 13.43 -5.87
C ILE A 396 8.31 13.02 -6.73
N ALA A 397 8.10 13.62 -7.91
CA ALA A 397 7.07 13.19 -8.85
C ALA A 397 7.24 11.70 -9.20
N MET A 398 8.49 11.25 -9.46
CA MET A 398 8.80 9.85 -9.76
C MET A 398 8.64 8.91 -8.55
N THR A 399 8.79 9.39 -7.31
CA THR A 399 8.34 8.68 -6.10
C THR A 399 6.82 8.51 -6.10
N LEU A 400 6.08 9.61 -6.22
CA LEU A 400 4.61 9.65 -6.16
C LEU A 400 3.95 8.82 -7.28
N ARG A 401 4.61 8.62 -8.42
CA ARG A 401 4.13 7.80 -9.55
C ARG A 401 4.40 6.29 -9.39
N ASP A 402 5.17 5.88 -8.40
CA ASP A 402 5.52 4.48 -8.14
C ASP A 402 5.19 4.02 -6.70
N CYS A 403 4.52 4.88 -5.92
CA CYS A 403 3.86 4.51 -4.67
C CYS A 403 2.79 3.41 -4.87
N SER A 404 2.33 2.87 -3.76
CA SER A 404 1.24 1.89 -3.67
C SER A 404 0.10 2.49 -2.84
N LEU A 405 -1.14 2.24 -3.23
CA LEU A 405 -2.34 2.63 -2.49
C LEU A 405 -3.00 1.38 -1.92
N TYR A 406 -3.19 1.39 -0.60
CA TYR A 406 -3.89 0.37 0.15
C TYR A 406 -5.28 0.86 0.53
N MET A 407 -6.29 0.01 0.40
CA MET A 407 -7.62 0.22 0.97
C MET A 407 -7.97 -0.95 1.87
N ARG A 408 -8.37 -0.67 3.11
CA ARG A 408 -8.79 -1.65 4.12
C ARG A 408 -10.22 -1.34 4.56
N TYR A 409 -11.04 -2.37 4.68
CA TYR A 409 -12.47 -2.25 4.99
C TYR A 409 -13.02 -3.55 5.59
N ARG A 410 -14.07 -3.45 6.43
CA ARG A 410 -14.81 -4.59 6.99
C ARG A 410 -16.03 -4.95 6.13
N LEU A 411 -16.35 -6.24 6.11
CA LEU A 411 -17.55 -6.81 5.50
C LEU A 411 -18.48 -7.37 6.58
N GLU A 412 -19.71 -6.89 6.61
CA GLU A 412 -20.78 -7.46 7.43
C GLU A 412 -21.66 -8.39 6.59
N LYS A 413 -22.07 -9.52 7.18
CA LYS A 413 -23.00 -10.46 6.55
C LYS A 413 -24.43 -10.10 6.93
N LYS A 414 -25.25 -9.78 5.92
CA LYS A 414 -26.69 -9.57 6.06
C LYS A 414 -27.43 -10.65 5.28
N GLY A 415 -27.73 -11.76 5.96
CA GLY A 415 -28.21 -12.98 5.31
C GLY A 415 -27.13 -13.58 4.39
N SER A 416 -27.46 -13.80 3.12
CA SER A 416 -26.54 -14.30 2.09
C SER A 416 -25.65 -13.21 1.44
N GLN A 417 -25.88 -11.93 1.75
CA GLN A 417 -25.13 -10.82 1.16
C GLN A 417 -24.02 -10.33 2.10
N GLU A 418 -22.91 -9.91 1.52
CA GLU A 418 -21.83 -9.18 2.20
C GLU A 418 -21.97 -7.70 1.87
N ILE A 419 -21.84 -6.83 2.87
CA ILE A 419 -21.99 -5.37 2.75
C ILE A 419 -20.72 -4.71 3.30
N VAL A 420 -20.20 -3.70 2.60
CA VAL A 420 -19.06 -2.89 3.08
C VAL A 420 -19.53 -1.97 4.20
N VAL A 421 -18.87 -2.04 5.35
CA VAL A 421 -19.09 -1.12 6.47
C VAL A 421 -18.37 0.19 6.16
N ALA A 422 -19.11 1.21 5.71
CA ALA A 422 -18.53 2.46 5.20
C ALA A 422 -17.57 3.13 6.20
N ASP A 423 -17.93 3.17 7.48
CA ASP A 423 -17.14 3.82 8.54
C ASP A 423 -15.85 3.04 8.92
N SER A 424 -15.67 1.84 8.36
CA SER A 424 -14.42 1.07 8.50
C SER A 424 -13.44 1.28 7.35
N PHE A 425 -13.80 2.08 6.34
CA PHE A 425 -12.98 2.29 5.16
C PHE A 425 -11.79 3.19 5.45
N GLU A 426 -10.59 2.65 5.21
CA GLU A 426 -9.30 3.28 5.45
C GLU A 426 -8.48 3.20 4.15
N ALA A 427 -7.92 4.32 3.67
CA ALA A 427 -7.13 4.36 2.44
C ALA A 427 -5.80 5.11 2.65
N LYS A 428 -4.66 4.46 2.35
CA LYS A 428 -3.31 5.00 2.61
C LYS A 428 -2.32 4.79 1.47
N LEU A 429 -1.44 5.75 1.26
CA LEU A 429 -0.26 5.64 0.37
C LEU A 429 0.94 5.05 1.11
N ALA A 430 1.68 4.16 0.42
CA ALA A 430 2.91 3.51 0.87
C ALA A 430 3.93 3.41 -0.29
N ASP A 431 5.07 2.74 -0.08
CA ASP A 431 6.19 2.62 -1.05
C ASP A 431 6.74 3.98 -1.54
N LEU A 432 6.74 4.98 -0.66
CA LEU A 432 7.15 6.36 -0.94
C LEU A 432 8.68 6.54 -0.86
N ASP A 433 9.44 5.56 -1.39
CA ASP A 433 10.91 5.56 -1.38
C ASP A 433 11.50 6.65 -2.26
N LYS A 434 12.54 7.34 -1.75
CA LYS A 434 13.41 8.24 -2.51
C LYS A 434 13.94 7.52 -3.75
N LYS A 435 13.72 8.09 -4.94
CA LYS A 435 14.26 7.55 -6.20
C LYS A 435 15.66 8.11 -6.45
N ASN A 436 16.59 7.23 -6.79
CA ASN A 436 17.94 7.65 -7.16
C ASN A 436 17.93 8.17 -8.61
N VAL A 437 17.87 9.49 -8.77
CA VAL A 437 17.77 10.14 -10.09
C VAL A 437 19.04 9.92 -10.90
N SER A 438 20.23 10.08 -10.32
CA SER A 438 21.50 9.92 -11.06
C SER A 438 21.63 8.56 -11.76
N TRP A 439 21.13 7.48 -11.15
CA TRP A 439 21.06 6.16 -11.77
C TRP A 439 19.86 5.93 -12.70
N LYS A 440 18.71 6.58 -12.44
CA LYS A 440 17.45 6.29 -13.15
C LYS A 440 17.06 7.29 -14.23
N PHE A 441 17.67 8.46 -14.28
CA PHE A 441 17.26 9.55 -15.15
C PHE A 441 17.32 9.16 -16.63
N GLN A 442 18.44 8.62 -17.09
CA GLN A 442 18.61 8.14 -18.46
C GLN A 442 17.61 7.04 -18.80
N GLU A 443 17.44 6.04 -17.94
CA GLU A 443 16.44 4.96 -18.11
C GLU A 443 15.01 5.53 -18.26
N TRP A 444 14.66 6.60 -17.55
CA TRP A 444 13.36 7.26 -17.67
C TRP A 444 13.23 8.04 -18.98
N GLN A 445 14.28 8.76 -19.40
CA GLN A 445 14.30 9.49 -20.67
C GLN A 445 14.23 8.56 -21.88
N GLU A 446 15.05 7.51 -21.92
CA GLU A 446 15.04 6.50 -22.98
C GLU A 446 13.69 5.80 -23.09
N LYS A 447 13.06 5.45 -21.96
CA LYS A 447 11.71 4.89 -21.95
C LYS A 447 10.68 5.87 -22.50
N GLU A 448 10.73 7.13 -22.08
CA GLU A 448 9.79 8.14 -22.58
C GLU A 448 9.96 8.37 -24.08
N ARG A 449 11.20 8.49 -24.55
CA ARG A 449 11.58 8.64 -25.95
C ARG A 449 11.07 7.46 -26.78
N ALA A 450 11.33 6.23 -26.34
CA ALA A 450 10.86 5.02 -27.03
C ALA A 450 9.32 4.95 -27.11
N LEU A 451 8.57 5.46 -26.12
CA LEU A 451 7.09 5.50 -26.21
C LEU A 451 6.59 6.47 -27.28
N ILE A 452 7.33 7.54 -27.58
CA ILE A 452 7.04 8.52 -28.63
C ILE A 452 7.47 7.97 -29.99
N ASP A 453 8.77 7.70 -30.15
CA ASP A 453 9.39 7.41 -31.44
C ASP A 453 8.89 6.09 -32.05
N GLU A 454 8.52 5.12 -31.21
CA GLU A 454 7.89 3.87 -31.65
C GLU A 454 6.35 3.98 -31.83
N GLY A 455 5.71 5.13 -31.61
CA GLY A 455 4.26 5.33 -31.81
C GLY A 455 3.35 4.67 -30.77
N TRP A 456 3.84 4.41 -29.54
CA TRP A 456 3.02 3.80 -28.49
C TRP A 456 1.94 4.74 -27.93
N TYR A 457 2.20 6.05 -27.96
CA TYR A 457 1.23 7.09 -27.60
C TYR A 457 0.09 7.26 -28.61
N THR A 458 0.31 6.95 -29.89
CA THR A 458 -0.59 7.23 -31.01
C THR A 458 -1.36 5.98 -31.51
N GLY A 459 -1.41 4.92 -30.69
CA GLY A 459 -2.34 3.82 -30.87
C GLY A 459 -1.73 2.48 -31.31
N ARG A 460 -0.41 2.40 -31.53
CA ARG A 460 0.29 1.12 -31.85
C ARG A 460 -0.06 -0.02 -30.90
N GLY A 461 -0.31 0.31 -29.63
CA GLY A 461 -0.68 -0.64 -28.58
C GLY A 461 -2.10 -1.17 -28.61
N LYS A 462 -3.03 -0.55 -29.35
CA LYS A 462 -4.47 -0.90 -29.40
C LYS A 462 -5.11 -1.02 -28.00
N MET A 463 -4.90 -0.02 -27.15
CA MET A 463 -5.26 0.00 -25.71
C MET A 463 -6.74 0.29 -25.43
N VAL A 464 -7.62 -0.68 -25.68
CA VAL A 464 -9.10 -0.59 -25.62
C VAL A 464 -9.66 0.17 -24.40
N ASN A 465 -9.07 -0.05 -23.23
CA ASN A 465 -9.56 0.49 -21.96
C ASN A 465 -8.94 1.86 -21.59
N CYS A 466 -8.16 2.48 -22.47
CA CYS A 466 -7.49 3.74 -22.17
C CYS A 466 -8.45 4.93 -22.14
N ALA A 467 -8.43 5.73 -21.07
CA ALA A 467 -9.31 6.90 -20.92
C ALA A 467 -9.04 8.05 -21.91
N LEU A 468 -8.00 7.96 -22.76
CA LEU A 468 -7.75 8.91 -23.85
C LEU A 468 -8.30 8.44 -25.21
N GLN A 469 -8.84 7.22 -25.29
CA GLN A 469 -9.62 6.79 -26.44
C GLN A 469 -11.05 7.32 -26.29
N ALA A 470 -11.51 7.97 -27.36
CA ALA A 470 -12.91 8.34 -27.58
C ALA A 470 -13.83 7.11 -27.49
#